data_AF-A0A367LTQ7-F1
#
_entry.id   AF-A0A367LTQ7-F1
#
_cell.length_a   1.000
_cell.length_b   1.000
_cell.length_c   1.000
_cell.angle_alpha   90.00
_cell.angle_beta   90.00
_cell.angle_gamma   90.00
#
_symmetry.space_group_name_H-M   'P 1'
#
loop_
_entity.id
_entity.type
_entity.pdbx_description
1 polymer ?
#
loop_
_entity_poly.entity_id
_entity_poly.type
_entity_poly.pdbx_seq_one_letter_code
_entity_poly.pdbx_strand_id
1 'polypeptide(L)'
;LGAEAVMVLPISYWKLNEAEVFQHYRAVGEAIGVPVMLYNNPGTSGIDMSVELILRIVREVDNVTMVKESTGDIQRMHKLRLLG
;
A
#
# COMPACT_ATOMS: atom_id res chain seq x y z
N LEU A 1 9.26 -0.24 -22.07
CA LEU A 1 7.86 0.10 -21.68
C LEU A 1 7.94 1.28 -20.71
N GLY A 2 7.03 2.25 -20.77
CA GLY A 2 7.05 3.50 -19.99
C GLY A 2 5.71 3.77 -19.33
N ALA A 3 5.42 3.06 -18.22
CA ALA A 3 4.21 3.30 -17.45
C ALA A 3 4.39 4.53 -16.54
N GLU A 4 3.37 5.39 -16.44
CA GLU A 4 3.37 6.56 -15.56
C GLU A 4 3.28 6.21 -14.08
N ALA A 5 2.73 5.04 -13.73
CA ALA A 5 2.64 4.54 -12.36
C ALA A 5 2.43 3.03 -12.35
N VAL A 6 2.68 2.40 -11.19
CA VAL A 6 2.37 0.99 -10.94
C VAL A 6 1.43 0.82 -9.76
N MET A 7 0.62 -0.22 -9.77
CA MET A 7 -0.23 -0.62 -8.65
C MET A 7 0.29 -1.93 -8.08
N VAL A 8 0.52 -1.97 -6.77
CA VAL A 8 1.17 -3.08 -6.09
C VAL A 8 0.24 -3.62 -5.02
N LEU A 9 0.00 -4.93 -5.06
CA LEU A 9 -0.75 -5.67 -4.06
C LEU A 9 0.25 -6.50 -3.23
N PRO A 10 0.26 -6.40 -1.89
CA PRO A 10 1.17 -7.19 -1.07
C PRO A 10 0.55 -8.58 -0.94
N ILE A 11 0.88 -9.48 -1.85
CA ILE A 11 0.39 -10.86 -1.87
C ILE A 11 1.57 -11.83 -1.86
N SER A 12 1.46 -12.85 -1.02
CA SER A 12 2.41 -13.95 -0.94
C SER A 12 1.68 -15.20 -0.48
N TYR A 13 2.31 -16.36 -0.69
CA TYR A 13 1.75 -17.63 -0.26
C TYR A 13 1.52 -17.69 1.26
N TRP A 14 2.48 -17.15 2.02
CA TRP A 14 2.34 -16.96 3.47
C TRP A 14 1.87 -15.55 3.77
N LYS A 15 0.97 -15.40 4.74
CA LYS A 15 0.47 -14.08 5.14
C LYS A 15 1.61 -13.27 5.76
N LEU A 16 1.91 -12.13 5.16
CA LEU A 16 2.90 -11.17 5.66
C LEU A 16 2.41 -10.50 6.93
N ASN A 17 3.33 -10.21 7.84
CA ASN A 17 3.11 -9.29 8.96
C ASN A 17 3.30 -7.81 8.52
N GLU A 18 2.92 -6.86 9.38
CA GLU A 18 2.99 -5.43 9.03
C GLU A 18 4.41 -4.95 8.67
N ALA A 19 5.45 -5.45 9.36
CA ALA A 19 6.83 -5.08 9.08
C ALA A 19 7.27 -5.60 7.70
N GLU A 20 6.87 -6.82 7.34
CA GLU A 20 7.16 -7.40 6.02
C GLU A 20 6.43 -6.66 4.90
N VAL A 21 5.17 -6.27 5.11
CA VAL A 21 4.42 -5.44 4.15
C VAL A 21 5.11 -4.09 3.95
N PHE A 22 5.53 -3.44 5.03
CA PHE A 22 6.27 -2.18 4.94
C PHE A 22 7.56 -2.36 4.13
N GLN A 23 8.37 -3.38 4.43
CA GLN A 23 9.61 -3.65 3.70
C GLN A 23 9.36 -3.99 2.23
N HIS A 24 8.26 -4.68 1.92
CA HIS A 24 7.86 -4.94 0.54
C HIS A 24 7.65 -3.64 -0.25
N TYR A 25 6.87 -2.69 0.27
CA TYR A 25 6.65 -1.41 -0.39
C TYR A 25 7.92 -0.56 -0.47
N ARG A 26 8.73 -0.57 0.58
CA ARG A 26 10.03 0.12 0.58
C ARG A 26 10.95 -0.42 -0.52
N ALA A 27 11.09 -1.75 -0.60
CA ALA A 27 11.94 -2.39 -1.60
C ALA A 27 11.45 -2.12 -3.03
N VAL A 28 10.13 -2.12 -3.26
CA VAL A 28 9.56 -1.74 -4.56
C VAL A 28 9.84 -0.27 -4.86
N GLY A 29 9.58 0.63 -3.91
CA GLY A 29 9.79 2.06 -4.06
C GLY A 29 11.24 2.43 -4.37
N GLU A 30 12.21 1.81 -3.68
CA GLU A 30 13.65 2.00 -3.92
C GLU A 30 14.11 1.46 -5.29
N ALA A 31 13.40 0.48 -5.85
CA ALA A 31 13.77 -0.16 -7.10
C ALA A 31 13.27 0.56 -8.36
N ILE A 32 12.27 1.45 -8.26
CA ILE A 32 11.64 2.09 -9.42
C ILE A 32 11.49 3.60 -9.26
N GLY A 33 11.62 4.33 -10.36
CA GLY A 33 11.51 5.80 -10.39
C GLY A 33 10.10 6.35 -10.65
N VAL A 34 9.09 5.47 -10.78
CA VAL A 34 7.70 5.87 -11.07
C VAL A 34 6.82 5.78 -9.82
N PRO A 35 5.76 6.60 -9.70
CA PRO A 35 4.79 6.50 -8.61
C PRO A 35 4.21 5.10 -8.41
N VAL A 36 3.99 4.76 -7.14
CA VAL A 36 3.43 3.50 -6.66
C VAL A 36 2.09 3.74 -5.99
N MET A 37 1.08 2.99 -6.42
CA MET A 37 -0.20 2.89 -5.75
C MET A 37 -0.22 1.63 -4.88
N LEU A 38 -0.29 1.83 -3.56
CA LEU A 38 -0.55 0.77 -2.60
C LEU A 38 -1.98 0.27 -2.78
N TYR A 39 -2.17 -1.05 -2.81
CA TYR A 39 -3.50 -1.66 -2.95
C TYR A 39 -3.87 -2.47 -1.70
N ASN A 40 -4.85 -1.99 -0.91
CA ASN A 40 -5.45 -2.74 0.19
C ASN A 40 -6.69 -3.53 -0.30
N ASN A 41 -6.58 -4.85 -0.39
CA ASN A 41 -7.68 -5.74 -0.76
C ASN A 41 -7.58 -7.09 -0.04
N PRO A 42 -8.09 -7.16 1.21
CA PRO A 42 -8.01 -8.38 2.02
C PRO A 42 -8.70 -9.59 1.36
N GLY A 43 -9.75 -9.35 0.58
CA GLY A 43 -10.48 -10.41 -0.13
C GLY A 43 -9.64 -11.11 -1.21
N THR A 44 -8.62 -10.45 -1.75
CA THR A 44 -7.72 -11.02 -2.76
C THR A 44 -6.35 -11.38 -2.21
N SER A 45 -5.77 -10.56 -1.32
CA SER A 45 -4.41 -10.80 -0.79
C SER A 45 -4.39 -11.61 0.52
N GLY A 46 -5.52 -11.72 1.24
CA GLY A 46 -5.56 -12.24 2.61
C GLY A 46 -4.89 -11.32 3.66
N ILE A 47 -4.41 -10.15 3.23
CA ILE A 47 -3.71 -9.15 4.05
C ILE A 47 -4.59 -7.89 4.12
N ASP A 48 -4.94 -7.52 5.34
CA ASP A 48 -5.58 -6.23 5.64
C ASP A 48 -4.54 -5.31 6.27
N MET A 49 -4.18 -4.24 5.56
CA MET A 49 -3.26 -3.22 6.07
C MET A 49 -4.03 -2.27 6.96
N SER A 50 -3.56 -1.97 8.16
CA SER A 50 -4.16 -0.94 9.01
C SER A 50 -4.04 0.46 8.37
N VAL A 51 -4.87 1.42 8.79
CA VAL A 51 -4.74 2.83 8.33
C VAL A 51 -3.37 3.38 8.73
N GLU A 52 -2.92 3.00 9.92
CA GLU A 52 -1.62 3.35 10.50
C GLU A 52 -0.47 2.83 9.63
N LEU A 53 -0.52 1.56 9.22
CA LEU A 53 0.47 0.98 8.32
C LEU A 53 0.48 1.68 6.95
N ILE A 54 -0.70 1.95 6.37
CA ILE A 54 -0.81 2.64 5.08
C ILE A 54 -0.18 4.04 5.17
N LEU A 55 -0.52 4.83 6.19
CA LEU A 55 0.05 6.16 6.40
C LEU A 55 1.55 6.11 6.63
N ARG A 56 2.03 5.10 7.35
CA ARG A 56 3.46 4.88 7.57
C ARG A 56 4.18 4.65 6.24
N ILE A 57 3.66 3.79 5.38
CA ILE A 57 4.24 3.51 4.06
C ILE A 57 4.26 4.78 3.21
N VAL A 58 3.14 5.50 3.12
CA VAL A 58 3.04 6.74 2.32
C VAL A 58 3.99 7.83 2.81
N ARG A 59 4.25 7.90 4.12
CA ARG A 59 5.15 8.91 4.73
C ARG A 59 6.63 8.55 4.64
N GLU A 60 6.98 7.27 4.65
CA GLU A 60 8.38 6.82 4.69
C GLU A 60 8.90 6.32 3.33
N VAL A 61 8.03 6.13 2.33
CA VAL A 61 8.40 5.69 0.97
C VAL A 61 7.92 6.72 -0.04
N ASP A 62 8.81 7.65 -0.42
CA ASP A 62 8.49 8.90 -1.13
C ASP A 62 7.66 8.74 -2.42
N ASN A 63 7.84 7.64 -3.15
CA ASN A 63 7.11 7.39 -4.40
C ASN A 63 5.82 6.59 -4.20
N VAL A 64 5.46 6.17 -2.98
CA VAL A 64 4.14 5.60 -2.68
C VAL A 64 3.15 6.72 -2.39
N THR A 65 2.47 7.18 -3.42
CA THR A 65 1.67 8.42 -3.36
C THR A 65 0.16 8.19 -3.45
N MET A 66 -0.28 6.95 -3.66
CA MET A 66 -1.69 6.61 -3.89
C MET A 66 -2.09 5.36 -3.10
N VAL A 67 -3.36 5.31 -2.72
CA VAL A 67 -3.97 4.15 -2.07
C VAL A 67 -5.24 3.76 -2.81
N LYS A 68 -5.31 2.50 -3.26
CA LYS A 68 -6.57 1.87 -3.66
C LYS A 68 -7.09 1.07 -2.48
N GLU A 69 -8.29 1.39 -2.02
CA GLU A 69 -8.97 0.71 -0.92
C GLU A 69 -10.10 -0.17 -1.45
N SER A 70 -10.13 -1.45 -1.07
CA SER A 70 -11.15 -2.42 -1.44
C SER A 70 -11.61 -3.28 -0.26
N THR A 71 -11.47 -2.77 0.96
CA THR A 71 -12.08 -3.35 2.17
C THR A 71 -13.60 -3.20 2.20
N GLY A 72 -14.14 -2.22 1.48
CA GLY A 72 -15.55 -1.82 1.55
C GLY A 72 -15.90 -0.94 2.75
N ASP A 73 -14.95 -0.66 3.64
CA ASP A 73 -15.14 0.23 4.78
C ASP A 73 -14.82 1.68 4.42
N ILE A 74 -15.87 2.47 4.21
CA ILE A 74 -15.76 3.89 3.86
C ILE A 74 -15.11 4.73 4.96
N GLN A 75 -15.15 4.29 6.23
CA GLN A 75 -14.53 5.03 7.33
C GLN A 75 -13.01 5.03 7.21
N ARG A 76 -12.42 3.98 6.62
CA ARG A 76 -10.97 3.92 6.37
C ARG A 76 -10.53 4.97 5.36
N MET A 77 -11.30 5.16 4.28
CA MET A 77 -11.05 6.25 3.33
C MET A 77 -11.14 7.63 3.99
N HIS A 78 -12.12 7.82 4.89
CA HIS A 78 -12.25 9.06 5.63
C HIS A 78 -11.05 9.33 6.54
N LYS A 79 -10.59 8.32 7.29
CA LYS A 79 -9.40 8.41 8.14
C LYS A 79 -8.14 8.70 7.34
N LEU A 80 -7.92 8.00 6.22
CA LEU A 80 -6.78 8.25 5.34
C LEU A 80 -6.75 9.69 4.83
N ARG A 81 -7.89 10.24 4.44
CA ARG A 81 -8.00 11.64 3.98
C ARG A 81 -7.77 12.68 5.09
N LEU A 82 -8.12 12.37 6.33
CA LEU A 82 -7.98 13.29 7.47
C LEU A 82 -6.58 13.27 8.10
N LEU A 83 -5.90 12.13 8.03
CA LEU A 83 -4.64 11.90 8.75
C LEU A 83 -3.40 11.93 7.83
N GLY A 84 -3.58 11.76 6.52
CA GLY A 84 -2.53 11.88 5.50
C GLY A 84 -2.48 13.28 4.93
#